data_AF-A0A1H4BRN6-F1
#
_entry.id   AF-A0A1H4BRN6-F1
#
_cell.length_a   1.000
_cell.length_b   1.000
_cell.length_c   1.000
_cell.angle_alpha   90.00
_cell.angle_beta   90.00
_cell.angle_gamma   90.00
#
_symmetry.space_group_name_H-M   'P 1'
#
loop_
_entity.id
_entity.type
_entity.pdbx_description
1 polymer ?
#
loop_
_entity_poly.entity_id
_entity_poly.type
_entity_poly.pdbx_seq_one_letter_code
_entity_poly.pdbx_strand_id
1 'polypeptide(L)'
;MSFLDKFEKKVENVVSGAFSKAFRSEIKPVEIASAVRRAMDERAAAVARDRTIAPNDFKVTLSATDEDNFEAWGADALAEEIAAAATEHAMSQSYSFVGPVRVTFDLDSELTTGQYQIASATKRGAVAPATTSNAAERHPIVDIDGRRYLLTGPVTVIGRGSEADIVVDDTGVSRKHLELRVTPRGVIATDLNSTNGLYVEGHKVPAATLVDGNTLTIGRTRILFWSQPGSEG
;
A
#
# COMPACT_ATOMS: atom_id res chain seq x y z
N MET A 1 23.77 -0.89 6.20
CA MET A 1 23.28 -0.37 4.91
C MET A 1 22.25 0.69 5.20
N SER A 2 22.35 1.84 4.53
CA SER A 2 21.38 2.92 4.64
C SER A 2 20.03 2.51 4.01
N PHE A 3 18.93 3.09 4.47
CA PHE A 3 17.60 2.95 3.86
C PHE A 3 17.63 3.38 2.38
N LEU A 4 18.39 4.45 2.08
CA LEU A 4 18.52 4.97 0.72
C LEU A 4 19.19 3.93 -0.19
N ASP A 5 20.24 3.25 0.30
CA ASP A 5 20.89 2.17 -0.45
C ASP A 5 19.92 1.02 -0.78
N LYS A 6 18.96 0.71 0.10
CA LYS A 6 17.96 -0.33 -0.15
C LYS A 6 16.93 0.12 -1.19
N PHE A 7 16.48 1.36 -1.10
CA PHE A 7 15.54 1.95 -2.06
C PHE A 7 16.18 2.05 -3.45
N GLU A 8 17.40 2.59 -3.53
CA GLU A 8 18.15 2.71 -4.79
C GLU A 8 18.31 1.34 -5.48
N LYS A 9 18.70 0.30 -4.74
CA LYS A 9 18.78 -1.06 -5.30
C LYS A 9 17.44 -1.59 -5.85
N LYS A 10 16.32 -1.25 -5.20
CA LYS A 10 14.99 -1.68 -5.68
C LYS A 10 14.58 -0.91 -6.92
N VAL A 11 14.78 0.41 -6.92
CA VAL A 11 14.53 1.26 -8.08
C VAL A 11 15.41 0.86 -9.27
N GLU A 12 16.68 0.52 -9.05
CA GLU A 12 17.56 0.00 -10.10
C GLU A 12 17.01 -1.27 -10.77
N ASN A 13 16.43 -2.17 -9.99
CA ASN A 13 15.80 -3.38 -10.52
C ASN A 13 14.51 -3.07 -11.31
N VAL A 14 13.74 -2.09 -10.85
CA VAL A 14 12.49 -1.64 -11.50
C VAL A 14 12.76 -0.90 -12.81
N VAL A 15 13.80 -0.06 -12.84
CA VAL A 15 14.17 0.81 -13.98
C VAL A 15 15.18 0.10 -14.93
N SER A 16 15.38 -1.22 -14.77
CA SER A 16 16.44 -2.00 -15.41
C SER A 16 16.44 -2.04 -16.95
N GLY A 17 15.47 -1.40 -17.62
CA GLY A 17 15.44 -1.19 -19.07
C GLY A 17 15.86 0.21 -19.56
N ALA A 18 15.95 1.22 -18.69
CA ALA A 18 15.96 2.63 -19.10
C ALA A 18 17.20 3.44 -18.67
N PHE A 19 18.19 2.83 -18.02
CA PHE A 19 19.41 3.55 -17.59
C PHE A 19 20.37 3.90 -18.75
N SER A 20 20.17 3.37 -19.97
CA SER A 20 21.06 3.60 -21.10
C SER A 20 20.49 4.58 -22.14
N LYS A 21 20.27 5.83 -21.73
CA LYS A 21 20.67 7.06 -22.45
C LYS A 21 19.91 8.29 -21.91
N ALA A 22 20.70 9.23 -21.39
CA ALA A 22 20.35 10.63 -21.13
C ALA A 22 19.36 10.91 -19.97
N PHE A 23 19.85 10.87 -18.73
CA PHE A 23 19.29 11.71 -17.67
C PHE A 23 19.43 13.18 -18.10
N ARG A 24 18.35 13.78 -18.60
CA ARG A 24 18.27 15.24 -18.74
C ARG A 24 17.58 15.91 -17.55
N SER A 25 16.88 15.14 -16.72
CA SER A 25 16.35 15.62 -15.45
C SER A 25 17.42 15.60 -14.37
N GLU A 26 17.54 16.70 -13.63
CA GLU A 26 18.34 16.75 -12.40
C GLU A 26 17.67 15.98 -11.25
N ILE A 27 16.38 15.63 -11.37
CA ILE A 27 15.61 15.00 -10.29
C ILE A 27 15.93 13.52 -10.23
N LYS A 28 16.36 13.06 -9.05
CA LYS A 28 16.59 11.65 -8.79
C LYS A 28 15.39 11.03 -8.05
N PRO A 29 14.99 9.78 -8.35
CA PRO A 29 13.92 9.08 -7.62
C PRO A 29 14.09 9.09 -6.09
N VAL A 30 15.33 9.01 -5.61
CA VAL A 30 15.68 9.07 -4.19
C VAL A 30 15.35 10.41 -3.53
N GLU A 31 15.40 11.52 -4.28
CA GLU A 31 15.04 12.85 -3.80
C GLU A 31 13.53 12.94 -3.58
N ILE A 32 12.73 12.41 -4.51
CA ILE A 32 11.26 12.33 -4.39
C ILE A 32 10.89 11.48 -3.17
N ALA A 33 11.50 10.30 -3.00
CA ALA A 33 11.25 9.44 -1.84
C ALA A 33 11.60 10.14 -0.51
N SER A 34 12.72 10.88 -0.47
CA SER A 34 13.12 11.65 0.69
C SER A 34 12.15 12.80 0.99
N ALA A 35 11.64 13.46 -0.05
CA ALA A 35 10.68 14.53 0.08
C ALA A 35 9.30 14.03 0.54
N VAL A 36 8.85 12.85 0.08
CA VAL A 36 7.63 12.19 0.59
C VAL A 36 7.76 11.89 2.08
N ARG A 37 8.90 11.34 2.54
CA ARG A 37 9.15 11.10 3.96
C ARG A 37 9.12 12.39 4.77
N ARG A 38 9.78 13.44 4.29
CA ARG A 38 9.75 14.74 4.93
C ARG A 38 8.33 15.30 5.04
N ALA A 39 7.54 15.22 3.96
CA ALA A 39 6.15 15.64 3.96
C ALA A 39 5.30 14.82 4.94
N MET A 40 5.62 13.53 5.12
CA MET A 40 5.00 12.67 6.13
C MET A 40 5.32 13.15 7.54
N ASP A 41 6.58 13.41 7.85
CA ASP A 41 7.04 13.85 9.17
C ASP A 41 6.43 15.21 9.54
N GLU A 42 6.40 16.16 8.61
CA GLU A 42 5.87 17.51 8.83
C GLU A 42 4.36 17.55 9.12
N ARG A 43 3.60 16.59 8.59
CA ARG A 43 2.13 16.50 8.75
C ARG A 43 1.68 15.42 9.73
N ALA A 44 2.59 14.63 10.26
CA ALA A 44 2.28 13.64 11.26
C ALA A 44 1.69 14.31 12.51
N ALA A 45 0.47 13.91 12.89
CA ALA A 45 -0.27 14.53 13.98
C ALA A 45 -0.62 13.50 15.06
N ALA A 46 -0.34 13.83 16.32
CA ALA A 46 -0.80 13.02 17.45
C ALA A 46 -2.32 13.12 17.59
N VAL A 47 -3.02 11.98 17.58
CA VAL A 47 -4.49 11.92 17.69
C VAL A 47 -4.95 11.26 19.00
N ALA A 48 -4.13 10.37 19.57
CA ALA A 48 -4.31 9.80 20.91
C ALA A 48 -2.97 9.79 21.67
N ARG A 49 -2.98 9.45 22.97
CA ARG A 49 -1.77 9.48 23.85
C ARG A 49 -0.59 8.66 23.33
N ASP A 50 -0.86 7.71 22.45
CA ASP A 50 0.06 6.70 21.95
C ASP A 50 -0.05 6.49 20.43
N ARG A 51 -0.72 7.40 19.71
CA ARG A 51 -0.98 7.25 18.28
C ARG A 51 -0.74 8.53 17.50
N THR A 52 0.31 8.51 16.69
CA THR A 52 0.59 9.53 15.68
C THR A 52 0.06 9.07 14.33
N ILE A 53 -0.81 9.86 13.72
CA ILE A 53 -1.39 9.60 12.40
C ILE A 53 -0.58 10.36 11.35
N ALA A 54 -0.07 9.63 10.37
CA ALA A 54 0.63 10.19 9.22
C ALA A 54 -0.32 10.32 8.01
N PRO A 55 -0.07 11.27 7.09
CA PRO A 55 -0.73 11.30 5.80
C PRO A 55 -0.41 10.03 5.00
N ASN A 56 -1.37 9.59 4.19
CA ASN A 56 -1.29 8.35 3.42
C ASN A 56 -1.57 8.54 1.93
N ASP A 57 -1.86 9.76 1.49
CA ASP A 57 -2.06 10.09 0.08
C ASP A 57 -1.09 11.21 -0.31
N PHE A 58 -0.17 10.90 -1.20
CA PHE A 58 0.90 11.80 -1.66
C PHE A 58 0.77 12.01 -3.16
N LYS A 59 0.53 13.26 -3.57
CA LYS A 59 0.55 13.67 -4.98
C LYS A 59 1.85 14.40 -5.24
N VAL A 60 2.70 13.82 -6.09
CA VAL A 60 3.95 14.40 -6.57
C VAL A 60 3.69 15.03 -7.93
N THR A 61 3.82 16.34 -8.02
CA THR A 61 3.69 17.07 -9.29
C THR A 61 5.09 17.42 -9.80
N LEU A 62 5.43 17.00 -11.01
CA LEU A 62 6.71 17.22 -11.68
C LEU A 62 6.54 18.22 -12.82
N SER A 63 7.63 18.83 -13.28
CA SER A 63 7.60 19.64 -14.49
C SER A 63 7.25 18.79 -15.72
N ALA A 64 6.38 19.31 -16.59
CA ALA A 64 6.06 18.65 -17.86
C ALA A 64 7.29 18.46 -18.77
N THR A 65 8.36 19.25 -18.58
CA THR A 65 9.62 19.06 -19.33
C THR A 65 10.42 17.83 -18.89
N ASP A 66 10.06 17.23 -17.76
CA ASP A 66 10.66 16.01 -17.22
C ASP A 66 9.90 14.72 -17.64
N GLU A 67 8.84 14.84 -18.47
CA GLU A 67 7.96 13.74 -18.93
C GLU A 67 8.73 12.55 -19.53
N ASP A 68 9.68 12.79 -20.43
CA ASP A 68 10.49 11.74 -21.06
C ASP A 68 11.24 10.88 -20.04
N ASN A 69 11.74 11.50 -18.96
CA ASN A 69 12.45 10.77 -17.90
C ASN A 69 11.47 9.96 -17.05
N PHE A 70 10.27 10.52 -16.84
CA PHE A 70 9.24 9.91 -16.02
C PHE A 70 8.58 8.70 -16.69
N GLU A 71 8.29 8.76 -17.99
CA GLU A 71 7.85 7.60 -18.78
C GLU A 71 8.90 6.47 -18.71
N ALA A 72 10.18 6.83 -18.79
CA ALA A 72 11.28 5.89 -18.75
C ALA A 72 11.41 5.16 -17.39
N TRP A 73 10.97 5.74 -16.29
CA TRP A 73 11.03 5.12 -14.95
C TRP A 73 9.92 4.10 -14.70
N GLY A 74 8.82 4.15 -15.45
CA GLY A 74 7.61 3.41 -15.13
C GLY A 74 6.93 4.00 -13.89
N ALA A 75 6.13 5.05 -14.13
CA ALA A 75 5.37 5.82 -13.13
C ALA A 75 4.78 4.98 -11.99
N ASP A 76 4.06 3.92 -12.35
CA ASP A 76 3.35 3.06 -11.42
C ASP A 76 4.31 2.27 -10.52
N ALA A 77 5.36 1.69 -11.10
CA ALA A 77 6.33 0.91 -10.35
C ALA A 77 7.16 1.78 -9.41
N LEU A 78 7.53 2.99 -9.84
CA LEU A 78 8.18 3.96 -8.96
C LEU A 78 7.25 4.42 -7.83
N ALA A 79 5.97 4.67 -8.13
CA ALA A 79 4.98 5.05 -7.11
C ALA A 79 4.83 3.98 -6.03
N GLU A 80 4.75 2.70 -6.43
CA GLU A 80 4.69 1.56 -5.52
C GLU A 80 5.93 1.45 -4.64
N GLU A 81 7.12 1.63 -5.21
CA GLU A 81 8.37 1.60 -4.43
C GLU A 81 8.46 2.77 -3.44
N ILE A 82 8.06 3.98 -3.82
CA ILE A 82 8.02 5.12 -2.90
C ILE A 82 6.98 4.89 -1.80
N ALA A 83 5.80 4.34 -2.12
CA ALA A 83 4.78 4.01 -1.12
C ALA A 83 5.28 2.94 -0.13
N ALA A 84 6.01 1.93 -0.60
CA ALA A 84 6.65 0.93 0.24
C ALA A 84 7.72 1.55 1.15
N ALA A 85 8.56 2.43 0.61
CA ALA A 85 9.58 3.15 1.37
C ALA A 85 8.97 4.08 2.44
N ALA A 86 7.87 4.76 2.10
CA ALA A 86 7.09 5.58 3.02
C ALA A 86 6.50 4.73 4.17
N THR A 87 6.04 3.52 3.86
CA THR A 87 5.52 2.57 4.85
C THR A 87 6.63 2.09 5.80
N GLU A 88 7.82 1.73 5.29
CA GLU A 88 8.98 1.34 6.11
C GLU A 88 9.44 2.48 7.04
N HIS A 89 9.41 3.73 6.53
CA HIS A 89 9.69 4.92 7.35
C HIS A 89 8.66 5.09 8.47
N ALA A 90 7.37 4.98 8.16
CA ALA A 90 6.30 5.06 9.16
C ALA A 90 6.44 3.98 10.25
N MET A 91 6.84 2.76 9.90
CA MET A 91 7.16 1.71 10.89
C MET A 91 8.30 2.15 11.82
N SER A 92 9.36 2.72 11.25
CA SER A 92 10.53 3.20 12.01
C SER A 92 10.20 4.36 12.94
N GLN A 93 9.27 5.23 12.54
CA GLN A 93 8.78 6.36 13.33
C GLN A 93 7.56 6.02 14.22
N SER A 94 7.09 4.76 14.21
CA SER A 94 5.85 4.34 14.88
C SER A 94 4.60 5.15 14.50
N TYR A 95 4.53 5.60 13.24
CA TYR A 95 3.35 6.27 12.70
C TYR A 95 2.30 5.26 12.26
N SER A 96 1.03 5.65 12.35
CA SER A 96 -0.12 4.87 11.89
C SER A 96 -0.81 5.56 10.72
N PHE A 97 -1.38 4.78 9.80
CA PHE A 97 -2.22 5.30 8.73
C PHE A 97 -3.71 5.05 9.01
N VAL A 98 -4.57 5.74 8.26
CA VAL A 98 -6.03 5.54 8.27
C VAL A 98 -6.57 5.02 6.93
N GLY A 99 -5.67 4.68 6.02
CA GLY A 99 -5.98 4.20 4.68
C GLY A 99 -4.72 3.62 4.01
N PRO A 100 -4.82 3.15 2.75
CA PRO A 100 -3.66 2.67 2.01
C PRO A 100 -2.69 3.83 1.76
N VAL A 101 -1.39 3.54 1.74
CA VAL A 101 -0.38 4.51 1.34
C VAL A 101 -0.36 4.57 -0.19
N ARG A 102 -0.70 5.72 -0.76
CA ARG A 102 -0.73 5.97 -2.19
C ARG A 102 0.19 7.11 -2.55
N VAL A 103 0.98 6.89 -3.59
CA VAL A 103 1.79 7.91 -4.24
C VAL A 103 1.27 8.02 -5.67
N THR A 104 0.96 9.23 -6.11
CA THR A 104 0.57 9.49 -7.50
C THR A 104 1.47 10.56 -8.07
N PHE A 105 1.68 10.48 -9.37
CA PHE A 105 2.44 11.46 -10.12
C PHE A 105 1.53 12.23 -11.06
N ASP A 106 1.84 13.52 -11.22
CA ASP A 106 1.18 14.41 -12.17
C ASP A 106 2.22 15.32 -12.82
N LEU A 107 1.90 15.85 -13.99
CA LEU A 107 2.76 16.77 -14.73
C LEU A 107 2.14 18.16 -14.75
N ASP A 108 2.97 19.17 -14.53
CA ASP A 108 2.56 20.57 -14.55
C ASP A 108 3.52 21.39 -15.41
N SER A 109 2.97 22.07 -16.40
CA SER A 109 3.73 22.91 -17.33
C SER A 109 4.11 24.27 -16.73
N GLU A 110 3.53 24.66 -15.60
CA GLU A 110 3.91 25.87 -14.86
C GLU A 110 5.19 25.65 -14.02
N LEU A 111 5.56 24.40 -13.72
CA LEU A 111 6.79 24.07 -13.01
C LEU A 111 7.99 24.15 -13.94
N THR A 112 9.09 24.74 -13.45
CA THR A 112 10.36 24.76 -14.17
C THR A 112 11.02 23.38 -14.12
N THR A 113 11.76 22.99 -15.17
CA THR A 113 12.56 21.75 -15.20
C THR A 113 13.35 21.56 -13.90
N GLY A 114 13.32 20.35 -13.33
CA GLY A 114 14.01 20.08 -12.07
C GLY A 114 13.23 20.47 -10.82
N GLN A 115 12.08 21.14 -10.94
CA GLN A 115 11.19 21.43 -9.82
C GLN A 115 10.11 20.37 -9.67
N TYR A 116 9.76 20.13 -8.42
CA TYR A 116 8.65 19.26 -8.05
C TYR A 116 7.92 19.82 -6.84
N GLN A 117 6.65 19.45 -6.71
CA GLN A 117 5.82 19.76 -5.56
C GLN A 117 5.24 18.48 -4.97
N ILE A 118 5.05 18.47 -3.65
CA ILE A 118 4.40 17.35 -2.97
C ILE A 118 3.22 17.88 -2.18
N ALA A 119 2.03 17.45 -2.58
CA ALA A 119 0.83 17.58 -1.77
C ALA A 119 0.64 16.28 -0.97
N SER A 120 0.31 16.41 0.31
CA SER A 120 0.02 15.26 1.17
C SER A 120 -1.30 15.46 1.91
N ALA A 121 -2.07 14.38 1.99
CA ALA A 121 -3.38 14.35 2.60
C ALA A 121 -3.58 13.04 3.39
N THR A 122 -4.47 13.12 4.38
CA THR A 122 -4.92 11.97 5.15
C THR A 122 -6.28 11.52 4.62
N LYS A 123 -6.31 10.42 3.87
CA LYS A 123 -7.52 9.85 3.28
C LYS A 123 -7.86 8.52 3.93
N ARG A 124 -9.03 8.44 4.55
CA ARG A 124 -9.50 7.20 5.17
C ARG A 124 -9.79 6.14 4.10
N GLY A 125 -9.34 4.91 4.33
CA GLY A 125 -9.55 3.77 3.43
C GLY A 125 -10.11 2.55 4.15
N ALA A 126 -10.50 1.55 3.35
CA ALA A 126 -10.95 0.25 3.85
C ALA A 126 -9.83 -0.56 4.52
N VAL A 127 -8.59 -0.28 4.15
CA VAL A 127 -7.39 -0.93 4.68
C VAL A 127 -6.30 0.07 4.99
N ALA A 128 -5.38 -0.28 5.88
CA ALA A 128 -4.15 0.47 6.13
C ALA A 128 -2.98 -0.49 6.38
N PRO A 129 -1.74 -0.16 6.00
CA PRO A 129 -0.59 -0.97 6.39
C PRO A 129 -0.47 -1.10 7.92
N ALA A 130 -0.14 -2.29 8.41
CA ALA A 130 0.05 -2.55 9.84
C ALA A 130 1.44 -2.06 10.28
N THR A 131 1.56 -0.76 10.53
CA THR A 131 2.83 -0.12 10.88
C THR A 131 3.12 -0.05 12.38
N THR A 132 2.11 -0.29 13.22
CA THR A 132 2.24 -0.30 14.68
C THR A 132 1.53 -1.51 15.28
N SER A 133 2.05 -2.02 16.41
CA SER A 133 1.45 -3.14 17.15
C SER A 133 0.10 -2.79 17.77
N ASN A 134 -0.09 -1.53 18.20
CA ASN A 134 -1.31 -1.08 18.87
C ASN A 134 -2.49 -0.89 17.88
N ALA A 135 -2.23 -0.46 16.65
CA ALA A 135 -3.29 -0.39 15.62
C ALA A 135 -3.86 -1.78 15.26
N ALA A 136 -3.03 -2.82 15.38
CA ALA A 136 -3.39 -4.23 15.27
C ALA A 136 -4.26 -4.75 16.42
N GLU A 137 -4.29 -4.07 17.57
CA GLU A 137 -5.15 -4.46 18.71
C GLU A 137 -6.64 -4.15 18.46
N ARG A 138 -6.95 -3.37 17.42
CA ARG A 138 -8.31 -2.87 17.17
C ARG A 138 -8.92 -3.30 15.84
N HIS A 139 -8.12 -3.88 14.95
CA HIS A 139 -8.57 -4.23 13.61
C HIS A 139 -8.08 -5.64 13.24
N PRO A 140 -8.91 -6.44 12.56
CA PRO A 140 -8.44 -7.68 11.96
C PRO A 140 -7.29 -7.41 10.98
N ILE A 141 -6.39 -8.38 10.86
CA ILE A 141 -5.21 -8.31 10.00
C ILE A 141 -5.32 -9.35 8.91
N VAL A 142 -4.90 -8.97 7.71
CA VAL A 142 -4.52 -9.92 6.66
C VAL A 142 -3.07 -9.75 6.29
N ASP A 143 -2.37 -10.86 6.08
CA ASP A 143 -1.00 -10.90 5.59
C ASP A 143 -0.97 -11.61 4.24
N ILE A 144 -0.42 -10.89 3.27
CA ILE A 144 -0.38 -11.26 1.87
C ILE A 144 1.05 -11.09 1.41
N ASP A 145 1.72 -12.19 1.09
CA ASP A 145 3.13 -12.19 0.65
C ASP A 145 4.08 -11.43 1.60
N GLY A 146 3.82 -11.49 2.91
CA GLY A 146 4.60 -10.82 3.95
C GLY A 146 4.22 -9.36 4.20
N ARG A 147 3.25 -8.81 3.46
CA ARG A 147 2.70 -7.47 3.69
C ARG A 147 1.44 -7.58 4.55
N ARG A 148 1.46 -6.89 5.69
CA ARG A 148 0.36 -6.89 6.67
C ARG A 148 -0.54 -5.67 6.49
N TYR A 149 -1.84 -5.91 6.41
CA TYR A 149 -2.88 -4.92 6.25
C TYR A 149 -3.90 -5.01 7.39
N LEU A 150 -4.20 -3.88 8.01
CA LEU A 150 -5.31 -3.68 8.93
C LEU A 150 -6.59 -3.48 8.13
N LEU A 151 -7.66 -4.20 8.48
CA LEU A 151 -9.00 -3.97 7.94
C LEU A 151 -9.67 -2.82 8.70
N THR A 152 -9.52 -1.59 8.19
CA THR A 152 -9.99 -0.36 8.85
C THR A 152 -11.42 0.06 8.47
N GLY A 153 -11.97 -0.53 7.40
CA GLY A 153 -13.33 -0.31 6.93
C GLY A 153 -14.24 -1.53 7.06
N PRO A 154 -15.55 -1.35 6.82
CA PRO A 154 -16.53 -2.44 6.94
C PRO A 154 -16.42 -3.48 5.82
N VAL A 155 -15.90 -3.09 4.66
CA VAL A 155 -15.70 -3.94 3.48
C VAL A 155 -14.32 -3.66 2.91
N THR A 156 -13.58 -4.71 2.57
CA THR A 156 -12.29 -4.66 1.88
C THR A 156 -12.33 -5.62 0.70
N VAL A 157 -12.04 -5.14 -0.51
CA VAL A 157 -11.95 -5.97 -1.71
C VAL A 157 -10.48 -6.33 -1.98
N ILE A 158 -10.22 -7.62 -2.21
CA ILE A 158 -8.90 -8.11 -2.62
C ILE A 158 -9.00 -8.66 -4.04
N GLY A 159 -8.05 -8.28 -4.88
CA GLY A 159 -8.00 -8.71 -6.27
C GLY A 159 -6.78 -8.15 -6.98
N ARG A 160 -6.62 -8.46 -8.27
CA ARG A 160 -5.50 -7.95 -9.09
C ARG A 160 -5.83 -6.65 -9.83
N GLY A 161 -7.08 -6.18 -9.73
CA GLY A 161 -7.54 -4.99 -10.43
C GLY A 161 -7.22 -3.74 -9.62
N SER A 162 -7.01 -2.61 -10.30
CA SER A 162 -6.78 -1.31 -9.66
C SER A 162 -7.99 -0.84 -8.84
N GLU A 163 -9.16 -1.43 -9.05
CA GLU A 163 -10.37 -1.17 -8.27
C GLU A 163 -10.45 -1.94 -6.93
N ALA A 164 -9.48 -2.81 -6.63
CA ALA A 164 -9.39 -3.49 -5.34
C ALA A 164 -8.76 -2.58 -4.25
N ASP A 165 -9.13 -2.82 -2.99
CA ASP A 165 -8.52 -2.11 -1.85
C ASP A 165 -7.12 -2.63 -1.55
N ILE A 166 -6.92 -3.95 -1.71
CA ILE A 166 -5.60 -4.59 -1.72
C ILE A 166 -5.39 -5.23 -3.08
N VAL A 167 -4.42 -4.70 -3.81
CA VAL A 167 -3.99 -5.22 -5.11
C VAL A 167 -2.95 -6.31 -4.91
N VAL A 168 -3.14 -7.44 -5.57
CA VAL A 168 -2.18 -8.57 -5.58
C VAL A 168 -1.69 -8.84 -6.99
N ASP A 169 -0.37 -8.98 -7.15
CA ASP A 169 0.25 -9.33 -8.43
C ASP A 169 0.21 -10.84 -8.64
N ASP A 170 -0.97 -11.34 -9.00
CA ASP A 170 -1.15 -12.74 -9.36
C ASP A 170 -2.13 -12.89 -10.52
N THR A 171 -1.65 -13.47 -11.62
CA THR A 171 -2.44 -13.80 -12.80
C THR A 171 -3.58 -14.79 -12.51
N GLY A 172 -3.45 -15.60 -11.45
CA GLY A 172 -4.51 -16.48 -10.97
C GLY A 172 -5.62 -15.77 -10.20
N VAL A 173 -5.47 -14.48 -9.91
CA VAL A 173 -6.45 -13.69 -9.16
C VAL A 173 -7.35 -12.91 -10.14
N SER A 174 -8.59 -12.67 -9.74
CA SER A 174 -9.57 -11.92 -10.53
C SER A 174 -9.47 -10.45 -10.16
N ARG A 175 -9.91 -9.54 -11.05
CA ARG A 175 -9.76 -8.10 -10.80
C ARG A 175 -10.39 -7.67 -9.46
N LYS A 176 -11.60 -8.19 -9.19
CA LYS A 176 -12.19 -8.34 -7.86
C LYS A 176 -12.35 -9.84 -7.60
N HIS A 177 -11.65 -10.38 -6.62
CA HIS A 177 -11.66 -11.83 -6.39
C HIS A 177 -12.44 -12.21 -5.14
N LEU A 178 -12.17 -11.53 -4.02
CA LEU A 178 -12.94 -11.71 -2.80
C LEU A 178 -13.24 -10.36 -2.14
N GLU A 179 -14.26 -10.33 -1.30
CA GLU A 179 -14.45 -9.29 -0.30
C GLU A 179 -14.30 -9.86 1.11
N LEU A 180 -13.73 -9.07 2.01
CA LEU A 180 -13.74 -9.27 3.44
C LEU A 180 -14.69 -8.24 4.06
N ARG A 181 -15.71 -8.72 4.76
CA ARG A 181 -16.68 -7.90 5.45
C ARG A 181 -16.48 -8.01 6.95
N VAL A 182 -16.11 -6.90 7.59
CA VAL A 182 -15.97 -6.80 9.05
C VAL A 182 -17.35 -6.55 9.64
N THR A 183 -17.80 -7.45 10.52
CA THR A 183 -19.08 -7.36 11.22
C THR A 183 -18.87 -7.45 12.73
N PRO A 184 -19.87 -7.07 13.56
CA PRO A 184 -19.79 -7.30 15.01
C PRO A 184 -19.64 -8.78 15.41
N ARG A 185 -19.95 -9.72 14.50
CA ARG A 185 -19.88 -11.17 14.76
C ARG A 185 -18.61 -11.83 14.19
N GLY A 186 -17.67 -11.04 13.68
CA GLY A 186 -16.46 -11.51 13.02
C GLY A 186 -16.34 -11.06 11.56
N VAL A 187 -15.35 -11.60 10.86
CA VAL A 187 -15.05 -11.25 9.47
C VAL A 187 -15.59 -12.34 8.54
N ILE A 188 -16.29 -11.94 7.48
CA ILE A 188 -16.82 -12.86 6.47
C ILE A 188 -16.03 -12.64 5.18
N ALA A 189 -15.41 -13.69 4.67
CA ALA A 189 -14.83 -13.71 3.33
C ALA A 189 -15.87 -14.22 2.32
N THR A 190 -16.05 -13.52 1.20
CA THR A 190 -16.99 -13.89 0.15
C THR A 190 -16.29 -13.85 -1.20
N ASP A 191 -16.40 -14.92 -1.99
CA ASP A 191 -15.93 -14.95 -3.37
C ASP A 191 -16.80 -14.03 -4.25
N LEU A 192 -16.17 -13.18 -5.05
CA LEU A 192 -16.86 -12.21 -5.93
C LEU A 192 -17.04 -12.78 -7.33
N ASN A 193 -17.50 -14.04 -7.42
CA ASN A 193 -17.64 -14.79 -8.66
C ASN A 193 -16.31 -14.83 -9.45
N SER A 194 -15.25 -15.20 -8.74
CA SER A 194 -13.90 -15.23 -9.28
C SER A 194 -13.69 -16.44 -10.19
N THR A 195 -12.67 -16.37 -11.06
CA THR A 195 -12.41 -17.44 -12.05
C THR A 195 -11.90 -18.72 -11.39
N ASN A 196 -10.99 -18.60 -10.42
CA ASN A 196 -10.38 -19.75 -9.76
C ASN A 196 -11.08 -20.12 -8.44
N GLY A 197 -11.88 -19.21 -7.89
CA GLY A 197 -12.61 -19.35 -6.64
C GLY A 197 -11.75 -19.12 -5.40
N LEU A 198 -12.44 -18.85 -4.30
CA LEU A 198 -11.89 -18.74 -2.96
C LEU A 198 -11.73 -20.11 -2.30
N TYR A 199 -10.57 -20.34 -1.69
CA TYR A 199 -10.31 -21.49 -0.81
C TYR A 199 -10.04 -21.02 0.61
N VAL A 200 -10.58 -21.74 1.60
CA VAL A 200 -10.33 -21.51 3.03
C VAL A 200 -9.92 -22.83 3.65
N GLU A 201 -8.76 -22.87 4.32
CA GLU A 201 -8.16 -24.11 4.83
C GLU A 201 -8.09 -25.22 3.76
N GLY A 202 -7.77 -24.85 2.52
CA GLY A 202 -7.69 -25.77 1.38
C GLY A 202 -9.03 -26.18 0.75
N HIS A 203 -10.17 -25.73 1.27
CA HIS A 203 -11.49 -26.09 0.76
C HIS A 203 -12.10 -24.94 -0.05
N LYS A 204 -12.58 -25.24 -1.26
CA LYS A 204 -13.24 -24.25 -2.12
C LYS A 204 -14.61 -23.87 -1.54
N VAL A 205 -14.85 -22.59 -1.29
CA VAL A 205 -16.08 -22.10 -0.66
C VAL A 205 -16.57 -20.80 -1.33
N PRO A 206 -17.89 -20.58 -1.44
CA PRO A 206 -18.42 -19.30 -1.93
C PRO A 206 -18.31 -18.19 -0.86
N ALA A 207 -18.33 -18.56 0.42
CA ALA A 207 -18.10 -17.67 1.55
C ALA A 207 -17.70 -18.46 2.79
N ALA A 208 -17.01 -17.82 3.73
CA ALA A 208 -16.69 -18.36 5.04
C ALA A 208 -16.62 -17.26 6.10
N THR A 209 -17.08 -17.57 7.31
CA THR A 209 -16.73 -16.77 8.50
C THR A 209 -15.33 -17.15 8.93
N LEU A 210 -14.43 -16.18 8.96
CA LEU A 210 -13.03 -16.37 9.31
C LEU A 210 -12.85 -16.41 10.82
N VAL A 211 -11.95 -17.28 11.25
CA VAL A 211 -11.43 -17.37 12.63
C VAL A 211 -9.94 -17.10 12.64
N ASP A 212 -9.41 -16.73 13.79
CA ASP A 212 -7.99 -16.44 13.96
C ASP A 212 -7.11 -17.59 13.44
N GLY A 213 -6.08 -17.23 12.67
CA GLY A 213 -5.16 -18.18 12.06
C GLY A 213 -5.61 -18.75 10.72
N ASN A 214 -6.81 -18.38 10.21
CA ASN A 214 -7.26 -18.93 8.94
C ASN A 214 -6.32 -18.60 7.78
N THR A 215 -6.10 -19.61 6.93
CA THR A 215 -5.46 -19.46 5.63
C THR A 215 -6.51 -19.43 4.54
N LEU A 216 -6.56 -18.32 3.80
CA LEU A 216 -7.30 -18.22 2.55
C LEU A 216 -6.32 -18.37 1.37
N THR A 217 -6.82 -18.83 0.24
CA THR A 217 -6.04 -18.93 -1.00
C THR A 217 -6.89 -18.49 -2.18
N ILE A 218 -6.32 -17.61 -2.99
CA ILE A 218 -6.89 -17.11 -4.24
C ILE A 218 -5.83 -17.19 -5.33
N GLY A 219 -6.11 -17.84 -6.45
CA GLY A 219 -5.07 -18.13 -7.43
C GLY A 219 -3.89 -18.91 -6.80
N ARG A 220 -2.72 -18.29 -6.77
CA ARG A 220 -1.48 -18.73 -6.10
C ARG A 220 -1.17 -17.91 -4.85
N THR A 221 -1.86 -16.79 -4.63
CA THR A 221 -1.69 -15.93 -3.45
C THR A 221 -2.29 -16.59 -2.21
N ARG A 222 -1.46 -16.70 -1.17
CA ARG A 222 -1.87 -17.14 0.17
C ARG A 222 -2.12 -15.94 1.06
N ILE A 223 -3.25 -15.92 1.74
CA ILE A 223 -3.65 -14.85 2.66
C ILE A 223 -3.80 -15.46 4.05
N LEU A 224 -3.04 -14.97 5.02
CA LEU A 224 -3.20 -15.33 6.42
C LEU A 224 -4.09 -14.31 7.11
N PHE A 225 -5.08 -14.78 7.85
CA PHE A 225 -5.99 -13.96 8.60
C PHE A 225 -5.71 -14.09 10.09
N TRP A 226 -5.62 -12.95 10.77
CA TRP A 226 -5.64 -12.90 12.22
C TRP A 226 -6.73 -11.96 12.69
N SER A 227 -7.63 -12.48 13.51
CA SER A 227 -8.52 -11.67 14.31
C SER A 227 -7.92 -11.63 15.70
N GLN A 228 -7.61 -10.44 16.23
CA GLN A 228 -7.42 -10.42 17.67
C GLN A 228 -8.70 -10.94 18.34
N PRO A 229 -8.57 -11.74 19.41
CA PRO A 229 -9.71 -12.01 20.26
C PRO A 229 -10.23 -10.65 20.72
N GLY A 230 -11.52 -10.38 20.46
CA GLY A 230 -12.17 -9.28 21.14
C GLY A 230 -11.88 -9.46 22.62
N SER A 231 -11.27 -8.47 23.26
CA SER A 231 -11.28 -8.38 24.70
C SER A 231 -12.75 -8.26 25.12
N GLU A 232 -13.42 -9.39 25.30
CA GLU A 232 -14.64 -9.47 26.09
C GLU A 232 -14.19 -9.13 27.52
N GLY A 233 -14.46 -7.88 27.91
CA GLY A 233 -14.40 -7.38 29.27
C GLY A 233 -15.75 -6.83 29.66
#